data_AF-A0A7W1TGL0-F1
#
_entry.id   AF-A0A7W1TGL0-F1
#
_cell.length_a   1.000
_cell.length_b   1.000
_cell.length_c   1.000
_cell.angle_alpha   90.00
_cell.angle_beta   90.00
_cell.angle_gamma   90.00
#
_symmetry.space_group_name_H-M   'P 1'
#
loop_
_entity.id
_entity.type
_entity.pdbx_description
1 polymer ?
#
loop_
_entity_poly.entity_id
_entity_poly.type
_entity_poly.pdbx_seq_one_letter_code
_entity_poly.pdbx_strand_id
1 'polypeptide(L)' 'MQWNLRMAAAQRGIWRSSDLRRLLAEAGLEISAGKMSHLWSGRPISIRLDDLDIVCAVLGCEPGDLLVRDPDAAR' A
#
# COMPACT_ATOMS: atom_id res chain seq x y z
N MET A 1 -13.64 -0.38 -5.01
CA MET A 1 -12.17 -0.35 -5.08
C MET A 1 -11.65 -1.13 -3.89
N GLN A 2 -10.87 -2.17 -4.14
CA GLN A 2 -10.18 -2.95 -3.13
C GLN A 2 -8.74 -2.43 -3.00
N TRP A 3 -8.23 -2.44 -1.77
CA TRP A 3 -6.83 -2.13 -1.49
C TRP A 3 -6.01 -3.42 -1.44
N ASN A 4 -5.00 -3.53 -2.29
CA ASN A 4 -4.27 -4.77 -2.53
C ASN A 4 -2.78 -4.71 -2.11
N LEU A 5 -2.42 -3.76 -1.25
CA LEU A 5 -1.04 -3.50 -0.85
C LEU A 5 -0.28 -4.74 -0.36
N ARG A 6 -0.89 -5.53 0.52
CA ARG A 6 -0.24 -6.73 1.08
C ARG A 6 0.13 -7.73 -0.01
N MET A 7 -0.72 -7.91 -1.02
CA MET A 7 -0.45 -8.83 -2.12
C MET A 7 0.62 -8.26 -3.05
N ALA A 8 0.51 -6.98 -3.41
CA ALA A 8 1.51 -6.30 -4.24
C ALA A 8 2.91 -6.36 -3.59
N ALA A 9 2.99 -6.13 -2.28
CA ALA A 9 4.23 -6.23 -1.49
C ALA A 9 4.78 -7.67 -1.46
N ALA A 10 3.92 -8.67 -1.25
CA ALA A 10 4.32 -10.08 -1.21
C ALA A 10 4.91 -10.56 -2.55
N GLN A 11 4.35 -10.13 -3.69
CA GLN A 11 4.90 -10.41 -5.03
C GLN A 11 6.33 -9.88 -5.22
N ARG A 12 6.75 -8.92 -4.40
CA ARG A 12 8.09 -8.32 -4.40
C ARG A 12 8.95 -8.79 -3.22
N GLY A 13 8.53 -9.86 -2.54
CA GLY A 13 9.28 -10.45 -1.43
C GLY A 13 9.16 -9.71 -0.10
N ILE A 14 8.23 -8.76 0.03
CA ILE A 14 7.99 -8.02 1.26
C ILE A 14 6.80 -8.63 2.00
N TRP A 15 7.09 -9.33 3.10
CA TRP A 15 6.09 -10.14 3.82
C TRP A 15 5.60 -9.52 5.12
N ARG A 16 6.27 -8.50 5.65
CA ARG A 16 5.94 -7.85 6.93
C ARG A 16 5.66 -6.38 6.72
N SER A 17 4.63 -5.88 7.40
CA SER A 17 4.27 -4.45 7.37
C SER A 17 5.40 -3.56 7.86
N SER A 18 6.19 -4.02 8.83
CA SER A 18 7.35 -3.29 9.36
C SER A 18 8.48 -3.14 8.34
N ASP A 19 8.65 -4.12 7.44
CA ASP A 19 9.65 -4.04 6.39
C ASP A 19 9.24 -3.03 5.33
N LEU A 20 7.97 -3.07 4.88
CA LEU A 20 7.46 -2.04 3.97
C LEU A 20 7.53 -0.64 4.61
N ARG A 21 7.16 -0.51 5.89
CA ARG A 21 7.25 0.77 6.61
C ARG A 21 8.65 1.37 6.58
N ARG A 22 9.67 0.54 6.75
CA ARG A 22 11.08 0.96 6.70
C ARG A 22 11.46 1.43 5.30
N LEU A 23 11.08 0.68 4.26
CA LEU A 23 11.36 1.07 2.86
C LEU A 23 10.65 2.37 2.47
N LEU A 24 9.41 2.58 2.93
CA LEU A 24 8.67 3.82 2.71
C LEU A 24 9.34 5.00 3.42
N ALA A 25 9.79 4.81 4.66
CA ALA A 25 10.55 5.80 5.41
C ALA A 25 11.87 6.21 4.71
N GLU A 26 12.62 5.23 4.19
CA GLU A 26 13.83 5.46 3.40
C GLU A 26 13.55 6.28 2.12
N ALA A 27 12.35 6.16 1.57
CA ALA A 27 11.86 6.94 0.42
C ALA A 27 11.20 8.28 0.81
N GLY A 28 11.22 8.67 2.09
CA GLY A 28 10.67 9.94 2.58
C GLY A 28 9.20 9.90 3.01
N LEU A 29 8.56 8.73 3.01
CA LEU A 29 7.19 8.54 3.48
C LEU A 29 7.16 7.94 4.89
N GLU A 30 7.18 8.82 5.89
CA GLU A 30 7.10 8.45 7.31
C GLU A 30 5.67 8.04 7.72
N ILE A 31 5.48 6.76 8.06
CA ILE A 31 4.20 6.21 8.52
C ILE A 31 4.34 5.63 9.93
N SER A 32 3.43 6.01 10.83
CA SER A 32 3.37 5.43 12.17
C SER A 32 3.05 3.93 12.11
N ALA A 33 3.47 3.15 13.11
CA ALA A 33 3.19 1.71 13.15
C ALA A 33 1.68 1.41 13.08
N GLY A 34 0.84 2.21 13.76
CA GLY A 34 -0.62 2.05 13.72
C GLY A 34 -1.22 2.33 12.34
N LYS A 35 -0.81 3.43 11.68
CA LYS A 35 -1.27 3.77 10.32
C LYS A 35 -0.81 2.71 9.32
N MET A 36 0.42 2.21 9.46
CA MET A 36 0.95 1.14 8.62
C MET A 36 0.16 -0.15 8.79
N SER A 37 -0.16 -0.55 10.03
CA SER A 37 -1.00 -1.73 10.26
C SER A 37 -2.36 -1.59 9.59
N HIS A 38 -3.01 -0.41 9.69
CA HIS A 38 -4.29 -0.18 9.01
C HIS A 38 -4.17 -0.23 7.48
N LEU A 39 -3.11 0.36 6.91
CA LEU A 39 -2.80 0.27 5.48
C LEU A 39 -2.48 -1.16 5.03
N TRP A 40 -1.89 -1.99 5.89
CA TRP A 40 -1.45 -3.33 5.52
C TRP A 40 -2.59 -4.36 5.49
N SER A 41 -3.48 -4.32 6.48
CA SER A 41 -4.56 -5.31 6.63
C SER A 41 -5.94 -4.77 6.26
N GLY A 42 -6.12 -3.47 6.11
CA GLY A 42 -7.42 -2.84 5.84
C GLY A 42 -7.46 -2.05 4.54
N ARG A 43 -8.64 -1.50 4.23
CA ARG A 43 -8.82 -0.53 3.14
C ARG A 43 -8.69 0.88 3.73
N PRO A 44 -7.73 1.71 3.28
CA PRO A 44 -7.63 3.08 3.77
C PRO A 44 -8.85 3.90 3.34
N ILE A 45 -9.28 4.83 4.19
CA ILE A 45 -10.32 5.81 3.88
C ILE A 45 -9.84 6.75 2.77
N SER A 46 -8.57 7.15 2.83
CA SER A 46 -7.91 7.99 1.85
C SER A 46 -6.42 7.68 1.76
N ILE A 47 -5.85 7.99 0.60
CA ILE A 47 -4.41 8.03 0.35
C ILE A 47 -4.13 9.27 -0.50
N ARG A 48 -3.06 10.00 -0.19
CA ARG A 48 -2.62 11.12 -1.03
C ARG A 48 -1.99 10.56 -2.31
N LEU A 49 -2.13 11.27 -3.42
CA LEU A 49 -1.52 10.83 -4.68
C LEU A 49 0.01 10.79 -4.58
N ASP A 50 0.62 11.76 -3.89
CA ASP A 50 2.08 11.77 -3.63
C ASP A 50 2.53 10.55 -2.82
N ASP A 51 1.78 10.18 -1.77
CA ASP A 51 2.06 8.98 -0.96
C ASP A 51 1.89 7.71 -1.82
N LEU A 52 0.86 7.66 -2.66
CA LEU A 52 0.60 6.53 -3.56
C LEU A 52 1.74 6.35 -4.57
N ASP A 53 2.26 7.45 -5.12
CA ASP A 53 3.40 7.45 -6.03
C ASP A 53 4.66 6.87 -5.37
N ILE A 54 4.97 7.29 -4.13
CA ILE A 54 6.09 6.72 -3.35
C ILE A 54 5.89 5.22 -3.11
N VAL A 55 4.68 4.79 -2.73
CA VAL A 55 4.38 3.37 -2.52
C VAL A 55 4.59 2.58 -3.82
N CYS A 56 4.12 3.12 -4.96
CA CYS A 56 4.30 2.51 -6.27
C CYS A 56 5.79 2.43 -6.64
N ALA A 57 6.58 3.47 -6.37
CA ALA A 57 8.01 3.49 -6.63
C ALA A 57 8.79 2.48 -5.75
N VAL A 58 8.49 2.42 -4.44
CA VAL A 58 9.12 1.49 -3.49
C VAL A 58 8.82 0.04 -3.83
N LEU A 59 7.59 -0.24 -4.27
CA LEU A 59 7.22 -1.56 -4.73
C LEU A 59 7.70 -1.81 -6.16
N GLY A 60 7.82 -0.80 -7.02
CA GLY A 60 7.94 -1.00 -8.46
C GLY A 60 6.66 -1.62 -9.03
N CYS A 61 5.51 -1.03 -8.68
CA CYS A 61 4.18 -1.43 -9.15
C CYS A 61 3.43 -0.25 -9.76
N GLU A 62 2.33 -0.52 -10.44
CA GLU A 62 1.43 0.53 -10.92
C GLU A 62 0.29 0.76 -9.91
N PRO A 63 -0.37 1.94 -9.92
CA PRO A 63 -1.52 2.21 -9.07
C PRO A 63 -2.64 1.16 -9.19
N GLY A 64 -2.80 0.57 -10.38
CA GLY A 64 -3.79 -0.50 -10.63
C GLY A 64 -3.50 -1.81 -9.89
N ASP A 65 -2.26 -2.05 -9.50
CA ASP A 65 -1.88 -3.21 -8.67
C ASP A 65 -2.33 -3.02 -7.21
N LEU A 66 -2.48 -1.77 -6.78
CA LEU A 66 -2.86 -1.38 -5.41
C LEU A 66 -4.36 -1.08 -5.27
N LEU A 67 -4.95 -0.41 -6.27
CA LEU A 67 -6.34 0.04 -6.31
C LEU A 67 -7.12 -0.78 -7.33
N VAL A 68 -7.52 -1.98 -6.92
CA VAL A 68 -8.21 -2.93 -7.80
C VAL A 68 -9.70 -2.62 -7.82
N ARG A 69 -10.34 -2.65 -9.00
CA ARG A 69 -11.79 -2.53 -9.09
C ARG A 69 -12.43 -3.74 -8.42
N ASP A 70 -13.31 -3.49 -7.47
CA ASP A 70 -14.17 -4.52 -6.89
C ASP A 70 -15.52 -4.43 -7.62
N PRO A 71 -15.89 -5.44 -8.42
CA PRO A 71 -17.14 -5.44 -9.17
C PRO A 71 -18.38 -5.61 -8.29
N ASP A 72 -18.26 -6.21 -7.11
CA ASP A 72 -19.38 -6.48 -6.20
C ASP A 72 -19.64 -5.33 -5.23
N ALA A 73 -18.65 -4.45 -5.00
CA ALA A 73 -18.79 -3.28 -4.12
C ALA A 73 -19.82 -2.23 -4.57
N ALA A 74 -20.30 -2.29 -5.82
CA ALA A 74 -21.31 -1.36 -6.36
C ALA A 74 -22.74 -1.91 -6.32
N ARG A 75 -22.92 -3.14 -5.79
CA ARG A 75 -24.20 -3.84 -5.74
C ARG A 75 -24.90 -3.69 -4.40
#